data_AF-A0A2V2SG83-F1
#
_entry.id   AF-A0A2V2SG83-F1
#
_cell.length_a   1.000
_cell.length_b   1.000
_cell.length_c   1.000
_cell.angle_alpha   90.00
_cell.angle_beta   90.00
_cell.angle_gamma   90.00
#
_symmetry.space_group_name_H-M   'P 1'
#
loop_
_entity.id
_entity.type
_entity.pdbx_description
1 polymer ?
#
loop_
_entity_poly.entity_id
_entity_poly.type
_entity_poly.pdbx_seq_one_letter_code
_entity_poly.pdbx_strand_id
1 'polypeptide(L)' 'MVTRQELVEQFGACSFFPETFQGTWIQQGQTFEDENVRICVDVEDTPENTLFFERLKPRLRSRFQQLEIWIVSFEIRVI' A
#
# COMPACT_ATOMS: atom_id res chain seq x y z
N MET A 1 14.18 -1.34 2.56
CA MET A 1 12.76 -1.19 2.94
C MET A 1 12.15 -2.56 3.17
N VAL A 2 11.73 -2.86 4.42
CA VAL A 2 11.17 -4.17 4.81
C VAL A 2 9.86 -4.49 4.06
N THR A 3 8.96 -3.51 3.90
CA THR A 3 7.68 -3.71 3.18
C THR A 3 7.89 -4.12 1.73
N ARG A 4 8.82 -3.48 1.00
CA ARG A 4 9.10 -3.85 -0.39
C ARG A 4 9.63 -5.28 -0.49
N GLN A 5 10.54 -5.66 0.40
CA GLN A 5 11.10 -7.01 0.42
C GLN A 5 10.03 -8.06 0.71
N GLU A 6 9.17 -7.81 1.70
CA GLU A 6 8.02 -8.68 2.03
C GLU A 6 7.10 -8.91 0.82
N LEU A 7 6.82 -7.86 0.04
CA LEU A 7 6.00 -7.96 -1.17
C LEU A 7 6.70 -8.77 -2.28
N VAL A 8 8.01 -8.58 -2.47
CA VAL A 8 8.79 -9.36 -3.43
C VAL A 8 8.87 -10.83 -3.00
N GLU A 9 9.04 -11.12 -1.71
CA GLU A 9 9.05 -12.49 -1.19
C GLU A 9 7.70 -13.19 -1.38
N GLN A 10 6.59 -12.45 -1.23
CA GLN A 10 5.24 -13.00 -1.41
C GLN A 10 4.84 -13.17 -2.88
N PHE A 11 5.14 -12.20 -3.75
CA PHE A 11 4.57 -12.11 -5.09
C PHE A 11 5.61 -12.21 -6.22
N GLY A 12 6.90 -12.31 -5.89
CA GLY A 12 7.99 -12.40 -6.85
C GLY A 12 8.38 -11.06 -7.50
N ALA A 13 7.53 -10.03 -7.41
CA ALA A 13 7.80 -8.72 -7.99
C ALA A 13 7.12 -7.59 -7.19
N CYS A 14 7.65 -6.38 -7.34
CA CYS A 14 7.07 -5.16 -6.78
C CYS A 14 7.65 -3.92 -7.50
N SER A 15 6.78 -2.98 -7.87
CA SER A 15 7.13 -1.67 -8.41
C SER A 15 7.13 -0.64 -7.29
N PHE A 16 8.21 0.14 -7.20
CA PHE A 16 8.36 1.21 -6.20
C PHE A 16 8.56 2.54 -6.91
N PHE A 17 7.69 3.50 -6.61
CA PHE A 17 7.79 4.86 -7.11
C PHE A 17 8.48 5.71 -6.04
N PRO A 18 9.76 6.07 -6.25
CA PRO A 18 10.58 6.73 -5.21
C PRO A 18 10.25 8.22 -5.06
N GLU A 19 9.55 8.80 -6.04
CA GLU A 19 9.12 10.19 -6.01
C GLU A 19 8.06 10.37 -4.92
N THR A 20 8.40 11.16 -3.91
CA THR A 20 7.49 11.49 -2.84
C THR A 20 6.36 12.36 -3.36
N PHE A 21 5.12 12.05 -2.98
CA PHE A 21 3.98 12.91 -3.23
C PHE A 21 3.40 13.41 -1.91
N GLN A 22 2.98 14.67 -1.92
CA GLN A 22 2.36 15.32 -0.77
C GLN A 22 0.88 14.95 -0.71
N GLY A 23 0.43 14.45 0.44
CA GLY A 23 -0.99 14.36 0.75
C GLY A 23 -1.39 15.42 1.76
N THR A 24 -2.63 15.89 1.62
CA THR A 24 -3.25 16.79 2.58
C THR A 24 -4.67 16.31 2.82
N TRP A 25 -5.02 16.08 4.07
CA TRP A 25 -6.34 15.56 4.43
C TRP A 25 -6.80 16.09 5.78
N ILE A 26 -8.12 16.02 6.03
CA ILE A 26 -8.73 16.54 7.24
C ILE A 26 -9.40 15.40 7.99
N GLN A 27 -9.15 15.29 9.28
CA GLN A 27 -9.85 14.38 10.19
C GLN A 27 -10.17 15.10 11.49
N GLN A 28 -11.44 15.03 11.90
CA GLN A 28 -11.94 15.69 13.13
C GLN A 28 -11.60 17.18 13.21
N GLY A 29 -11.56 17.87 12.05
CA GLY A 29 -11.26 19.30 11.97
C GLY A 29 -9.77 19.65 12.05
N GLN A 30 -8.88 18.66 12.16
CA GLN A 30 -7.43 18.85 12.07
C GLN A 30 -6.96 18.53 10.65
N THR A 31 -6.13 19.42 10.09
CA THR A 31 -5.42 19.18 8.83
C THR A 31 -4.15 18.39 9.10
N PHE A 32 -3.93 17.37 8.27
CA PHE A 32 -2.74 16.55 8.25
C PHE A 32 -2.05 16.69 6.89
N GLU A 33 -0.73 16.74 6.93
CA GLU A 33 0.13 16.74 5.75
C GLU A 33 1.06 15.54 5.85
N ASP A 34 1.26 14.83 4.74
CA ASP A 34 2.10 13.66 4.68
C ASP A 34 2.94 13.60 3.40
N GLU A 35 4.12 12.99 3.55
CA GLU A 35 5.01 12.64 2.46
C GLU A 35 4.89 11.14 2.19
N ASN A 36 4.26 10.81 1.07
CA ASN A 36 3.97 9.43 0.70
C ASN A 36 4.84 8.95 -0.45
N VAL A 37 5.00 7.63 -0.51
CA VAL A 37 5.54 6.91 -1.66
C VAL A 37 4.49 5.91 -2.15
N ARG A 38 4.57 5.50 -3.42
CA ARG A 38 3.67 4.48 -3.97
C ARG A 38 4.40 3.17 -4.17
N ILE A 39 3.77 2.08 -3.74
CA ILE A 39 4.18 0.72 -4.03
C ILE A 39 3.03 0.06 -4.81
N CYS A 40 3.35 -0.59 -5.92
CA CYS A 40 2.40 -1.37 -6.71
C CYS A 40 2.88 -2.82 -6.84
N VAL A 41 1.92 -3.74 -6.84
CA VAL A 41 2.10 -5.16 -7.12
C VAL A 41 0.92 -5.59 -7.98
N ASP A 42 1.22 -6.23 -9.10
CA ASP A 42 0.20 -6.81 -9.99
C ASP A 42 0.13 -8.31 -9.64
N VAL A 43 -1.05 -8.78 -9.27
CA VAL A 43 -1.28 -10.14 -8.79
C VAL A 43 -2.58 -10.68 -9.37
N GLU A 44 -2.69 -12.01 -9.43
CA GLU A 44 -3.93 -12.68 -9.80
C GLU A 44 -5.08 -12.32 -8.84
N ASP A 45 -6.29 -12.17 -9.36
CA ASP A 45 -7.47 -11.93 -8.53
C ASP A 45 -7.93 -13.24 -7.86
N THR A 46 -7.34 -13.51 -6.68
CA THR A 46 -7.68 -14.67 -5.87
C THR A 46 -8.09 -14.27 -4.44
N PRO A 47 -8.92 -15.08 -3.77
CA PRO A 47 -9.27 -14.85 -2.36
C PRO A 47 -8.04 -14.79 -1.45
N GLU A 48 -6.99 -15.57 -1.73
CA GLU A 48 -5.75 -15.59 -0.96
C GLU A 48 -5.00 -14.26 -1.04
N ASN A 49 -4.94 -13.66 -2.23
CA ASN A 49 -4.29 -12.37 -2.44
C ASN A 49 -5.08 -11.25 -1.78
N THR A 50 -6.40 -11.26 -1.88
CA THR A 50 -7.27 -10.32 -1.16
C THR A 50 -7.02 -10.39 0.35
N LEU A 51 -7.05 -11.60 0.91
CA LEU A 51 -6.81 -11.83 2.34
C LEU A 51 -5.41 -11.39 2.79
N PHE A 52 -4.40 -11.53 1.92
CA PHE A 52 -3.06 -11.02 2.20
C PHE A 52 -3.08 -9.50 2.40
N PHE A 53 -3.70 -8.73 1.50
CA PHE A 53 -3.74 -7.26 1.61
C PHE A 53 -4.60 -6.77 2.78
N GLU A 54 -5.71 -7.45 3.08
CA GLU A 54 -6.53 -7.18 4.26
C GLU A 54 -5.71 -7.30 5.56
N ARG A 55 -4.82 -8.31 5.63
CA ARG A 55 -3.91 -8.52 6.77
C ARG A 55 -2.71 -7.59 6.74
N LEU A 56 -2.24 -7.21 5.57
CA LEU A 56 -1.10 -6.30 5.40
C LEU A 56 -1.46 -4.88 5.85
N LYS A 57 -2.64 -4.36 5.50
CA LYS A 57 -3.07 -3.00 5.84
C LYS A 57 -2.88 -2.62 7.32
N PRO A 58 -3.42 -3.35 8.31
CA PRO A 58 -3.23 -3.01 9.73
C PRO A 58 -1.76 -3.12 10.17
N ARG A 59 -0.99 -4.06 9.60
CA ARG A 59 0.45 -4.20 9.88
C ARG A 59 1.23 -2.99 9.38
N LEU A 60 0.92 -2.49 8.18
CA LEU A 60 1.54 -1.27 7.65
C LEU A 60 1.16 -0.05 8.47
N ARG A 61 -0.11 0.07 8.85
CA ARG A 61 -0.59 1.18 9.68
C ARG A 61 0.20 1.28 10.99
N SER A 62 0.41 0.15 11.66
CA SER A 62 1.24 0.07 12.87
C SER A 62 2.72 0.33 12.58
N ARG A 63 3.29 -0.32 11.56
CA ARG A 63 4.71 -0.21 11.17
C ARG A 63 5.13 1.24 10.86
N PHE A 64 4.25 2.00 10.21
CA PHE A 64 4.50 3.37 9.80
C PHE A 64 3.88 4.42 10.72
N GLN A 65 3.25 3.98 11.83
CA GLN A 65 2.59 4.86 12.80
C GLN A 65 1.58 5.83 12.16
N GLN A 66 0.86 5.35 11.15
CA GLN A 66 -0.09 6.15 10.39
C GLN A 66 -1.47 6.11 11.04
N LEU A 67 -2.21 7.22 10.95
CA LEU A 67 -3.61 7.28 11.36
C LEU A 67 -4.49 6.42 10.44
N GLU A 68 -4.17 6.37 9.14
CA GLU A 68 -4.80 5.50 8.14
C GLU A 68 -3.80 5.19 7.02
N ILE A 69 -3.96 4.06 6.33
CA ILE A 69 -3.21 3.72 5.11
C ILE A 69 -4.18 3.23 4.04
N TRP A 70 -4.03 3.76 2.84
CA TRP A 70 -4.82 3.35 1.70
C TRP A 70 -4.10 2.22 0.96
N ILE A 71 -4.81 1.10 0.77
CA ILE A 71 -4.48 0.07 -0.21
C ILE A 71 -5.69 0.01 -1.14
N VAL A 72 -5.44 0.13 -2.43
CA VAL A 72 -6.48 0.10 -3.47
C VAL A 72 -6.14 -1.01 -4.45
N SER A 73 -7.18 -1.72 -4.90
CA SER A 73 -7.10 -2.71 -5.97
C SER A 73 -7.99 -2.29 -7.13
N PHE A 74 -7.57 -2.62 -8.34
CA PHE A 74 -8.34 -2.43 -9.56
C PHE A 74 -7.98 -3.56 -10.53
N GLU A 75 -8.95 -3.99 -11.33
CA GLU A 75 -8.70 -5.00 -12.35
C GLU A 75 -7.81 -4.44 -13.47
N ILE A 76 -6.82 -5.22 -13.86
CA ILE A 76 -5.93 -4.91 -14.98
C ILE A 76 -6.16 -5.96 -16.06
N ARG A 77 -6.53 -5.52 -17.25
CA ARG A 77 -6.60 -6.42 -18.42
C ARG A 77 -5.19 -6.69 -18.94
N VAL A 78 -4.75 -7.94 -18.82
CA VAL A 78 -3.50 -8.44 -19.43
C VAL A 78 -3.77 -8.91 -20.86
N ILE A 79 -2.85 -8.65 -21.79
CA ILE A 79 -2.91 -9.06 -23.21
C ILE A 79 -1.86 -10.14 -23.46
#